data_AF-A0AAX0B6J6-F1
#
_entry.id   AF-A0AAX0B6J6-F1
#
_cell.length_a   1.000
_cell.length_b   1.000
_cell.length_c   1.000
_cell.angle_alpha   90.00
_cell.angle_beta   90.00
_cell.angle_gamma   90.00
#
_symmetry.space_group_name_H-M   'P 1'
#
loop_
_entity.id
_entity.type
_entity.pdbx_description
1 polymer ?
#
loop_
_entity_poly.entity_id
_entity_poly.type
_entity_poly.pdbx_seq_one_letter_code
_entity_poly.pdbx_strand_id
1 'polypeptide(L)'
;MSMISYIKGVADGVINENDDLDPIRIVKSLKRVEYNTQPLTKNINGFYKYISPNRQMIVVNENLSVEDSYMTLFHELSHYFLEHKNNLLLNSRLTMHLKEEYEADLCATCLYLAYIKKHRCCDDIVYPKRVCELIRYLK
;
A
#
# COMPACT_ATOMS: atom_id res chain seq x y z
N MET A 1 -20.99 -3.37 9.44
CA MET A 1 -19.71 -3.94 8.97
C MET A 1 -18.60 -3.27 9.78
N SER A 2 -17.63 -3.99 10.34
CA SER A 2 -16.53 -3.37 11.07
C SER A 2 -15.52 -2.76 10.08
N MET A 3 -14.72 -1.78 10.52
CA MET A 3 -13.65 -1.20 9.70
C MET A 3 -12.70 -2.28 9.16
N ILE A 4 -12.34 -3.26 10.00
CA ILE A 4 -11.47 -4.38 9.61
C ILE A 4 -12.14 -5.25 8.53
N SER A 5 -13.43 -5.57 8.66
CA SER A 5 -14.10 -6.38 7.64
C SER A 5 -14.30 -5.63 6.32
N TYR A 6 -14.49 -4.32 6.37
CA TYR A 6 -14.47 -3.47 5.17
C TYR A 6 -13.10 -3.51 4.46
N ILE A 7 -12.02 -3.26 5.20
CA ILE A 7 -10.66 -3.25 4.66
C ILE A 7 -10.28 -4.60 4.04
N LYS A 8 -10.60 -5.70 4.74
CA LYS A 8 -10.41 -7.05 4.20
C LYS A 8 -11.18 -7.25 2.90
N GLY A 9 -12.45 -6.82 2.85
CA GLY A 9 -13.25 -6.91 1.63
C GLY A 9 -12.65 -6.15 0.44
N VAL A 10 -12.08 -4.96 0.68
CA VAL A 10 -11.37 -4.21 -0.37
C VAL A 10 -10.11 -4.95 -0.81
N ALA A 11 -9.28 -5.41 0.13
CA ALA A 11 -8.06 -6.15 -0.18
C ALA A 11 -8.36 -7.47 -0.94
N ASP A 12 -9.38 -8.21 -0.51
CA ASP A 12 -9.83 -9.44 -1.17
C ASP A 12 -10.30 -9.17 -2.60
N GLY A 13 -11.00 -8.05 -2.83
CA GLY A 13 -11.36 -7.59 -4.18
C GLY A 13 -10.13 -7.43 -5.08
N VAL A 14 -9.13 -6.68 -4.61
CA VAL A 14 -7.86 -6.50 -5.34
C VAL A 14 -7.15 -7.83 -5.59
N ILE A 15 -7.10 -8.71 -4.58
CA ILE A 15 -6.44 -10.02 -4.67
C ILE A 15 -7.11 -10.90 -5.73
N ASN A 16 -8.44 -10.90 -5.78
CA ASN A 16 -9.22 -11.74 -6.68
C ASN A 16 -9.23 -11.20 -8.12
N GLU A 17 -9.12 -9.89 -8.31
CA GLU A 17 -9.09 -9.25 -9.63
C GLU A 17 -7.72 -9.33 -10.32
N ASN A 18 -6.65 -9.62 -9.59
CA ASN A 18 -5.27 -9.61 -10.11
C ASN A 18 -4.62 -11.00 -10.12
N ASP A 19 -4.36 -11.49 -11.34
CA ASP A 19 -3.61 -12.73 -11.57
C ASP A 19 -2.18 -12.68 -11.04
N ASP A 20 -1.60 -11.49 -10.93
CA ASP A 20 -0.27 -11.25 -10.38
C ASP A 20 -0.36 -10.10 -9.35
N LEU A 21 0.11 -10.38 -8.13
CA LEU A 21 0.15 -9.40 -7.04
C LEU A 21 1.42 -8.55 -6.99
N ASP A 22 2.26 -8.55 -8.02
CA ASP A 22 3.36 -7.60 -8.14
C ASP A 22 2.83 -6.15 -8.12
N PRO A 23 3.15 -5.35 -7.08
CA PRO A 23 2.57 -4.01 -6.91
C PRO A 23 2.96 -3.06 -8.04
N ILE A 24 4.09 -3.28 -8.72
CA ILE A 24 4.52 -2.49 -9.88
C ILE A 24 3.61 -2.75 -11.08
N ARG A 25 3.16 -4.00 -11.28
CA ARG A 25 2.22 -4.35 -12.34
C ARG A 25 0.82 -3.81 -12.04
N ILE A 26 0.39 -3.92 -10.80
CA ILE A 26 -0.90 -3.38 -10.35
C ILE A 26 -0.94 -1.88 -10.62
N VAL A 27 0.03 -1.10 -10.12
CA VAL A 27 -0.04 0.36 -10.28
C VAL A 27 0.02 0.80 -11.75
N LYS A 28 0.78 0.11 -12.60
CA LYS A 28 0.89 0.40 -14.04
C LYS A 28 -0.37 0.06 -14.84
N SER A 29 -1.24 -0.81 -14.32
CA SER A 29 -2.51 -1.14 -14.99
C SER A 29 -3.60 -0.09 -14.72
N LEU A 30 -3.43 0.74 -13.69
CA LEU A 30 -4.40 1.75 -13.28
C LEU A 30 -4.39 2.97 -14.21
N LYS A 31 -5.40 3.09 -15.06
CA LYS A 31 -5.53 4.18 -16.06
C LYS A 31 -5.61 5.60 -15.47
N ARG A 32 -5.96 5.73 -14.19
CA ARG A 32 -6.20 7.01 -13.51
C ARG A 32 -5.06 7.41 -12.58
N VAL A 33 -3.99 6.63 -12.51
CA VAL A 33 -2.87 6.83 -11.58
C VAL A 33 -1.61 7.14 -12.35
N GLU A 34 -1.01 8.28 -12.06
CA GLU A 34 0.36 8.59 -12.44
C GLU A 34 1.31 8.02 -11.39
N TYR A 35 2.08 7.01 -11.77
CA TYR A 35 3.08 6.38 -10.91
C TYR A 35 4.50 6.76 -11.33
N ASN A 36 5.33 7.16 -10.37
CA ASN A 36 6.76 7.31 -10.57
C ASN A 36 7.55 7.05 -9.27
N THR A 37 8.86 6.92 -9.40
CA THR A 37 9.81 6.91 -8.29
C THR A 37 10.64 8.18 -8.34
N GLN A 38 10.92 8.77 -7.18
CA GLN A 38 11.72 10.00 -7.07
C GLN A 38 12.57 9.96 -5.80
N PRO A 39 13.68 10.70 -5.73
CA PRO A 39 14.43 10.85 -4.49
C PRO A 39 13.61 11.73 -3.52
N LEU A 40 12.98 11.11 -2.52
CA LEU A 40 12.26 11.83 -1.48
C LEU A 40 13.12 12.03 -0.23
N THR A 41 12.72 12.97 0.64
CA THR A 41 13.42 13.20 1.91
C THR A 41 13.43 11.94 2.78
N LYS A 42 14.44 11.78 3.64
CA LYS A 42 14.65 10.58 4.48
C LYS A 42 13.46 10.16 5.37
N ASN A 43 12.48 11.03 5.57
CA ASN A 43 11.33 10.80 6.44
C ASN A 43 10.05 10.48 5.66
N ILE A 44 10.10 10.46 4.33
CA ILE A 44 8.96 10.18 3.45
C ILE A 44 9.34 8.98 2.59
N ASN A 45 8.63 7.87 2.80
CA ASN A 45 8.82 6.66 2.02
C ASN A 45 8.06 6.74 0.70
N GLY A 46 6.90 7.37 0.71
CA GLY A 46 6.04 7.54 -0.46
C GLY A 46 4.92 8.52 -0.15
N PHE A 47 4.13 8.83 -1.16
CA PHE A 47 2.88 9.56 -0.98
C PHE A 47 1.85 9.23 -2.03
N TYR A 48 0.60 9.39 -1.62
CA TYR A 48 -0.58 9.36 -2.47
C TYR A 48 -1.21 10.75 -2.50
N LYS A 49 -1.53 11.20 -3.71
CA LYS A 49 -2.17 12.49 -3.95
C LYS A 49 -3.42 12.30 -4.77
N TYR A 50 -4.57 12.58 -4.16
CA TYR A 50 -5.81 12.71 -4.90
C TYR A 50 -5.86 14.08 -5.61
N ILE A 51 -5.86 14.09 -6.94
CA ILE A 51 -5.93 15.34 -7.73
C ILE A 51 -7.36 15.56 -8.25
N SER A 52 -7.99 14.51 -8.81
CA SER A 52 -9.37 14.52 -9.32
C SER A 52 -9.88 13.08 -9.47
N PRO A 53 -11.19 12.86 -9.72
CA PRO A 53 -11.72 11.50 -9.93
C PRO A 53 -11.03 10.69 -11.03
N ASN A 54 -10.46 11.36 -12.03
CA ASN A 54 -9.78 10.74 -13.17
C ASN A 54 -8.25 10.84 -13.12
N ARG A 55 -7.70 11.46 -12.08
CA ARG A 55 -6.26 11.69 -11.96
C ARG A 55 -5.81 11.64 -10.51
N GLN A 56 -4.94 10.71 -10.20
CA GLN A 56 -4.34 10.50 -8.90
C GLN A 56 -2.85 10.26 -9.11
N MET A 57 -2.05 10.44 -8.07
CA MET A 57 -0.59 10.31 -8.18
C MET A 57 -0.07 9.48 -7.03
N ILE A 58 0.81 8.53 -7.36
CA ILE A 58 1.56 7.73 -6.41
C ILE A 58 3.04 7.94 -6.69
N VAL A 59 3.79 8.32 -5.66
CA VAL A 59 5.24 8.46 -5.73
C VAL A 59 5.87 7.62 -4.63
N VAL A 60 6.88 6.83 -4.98
CA VAL A 60 7.67 6.04 -4.03
C VAL A 60 9.11 6.54 -4.01
N ASN A 61 9.72 6.60 -2.83
CA ASN A 61 11.09 7.01 -2.65
C ASN A 61 12.05 5.99 -3.27
N GLU A 62 12.83 6.40 -4.27
CA GLU A 62 13.75 5.52 -4.99
C GLU A 62 14.95 5.04 -4.13
N ASN A 63 15.20 5.70 -2.99
CA ASN A 63 16.29 5.34 -2.09
C ASN A 63 15.94 4.20 -1.12
N LEU A 64 14.73 3.65 -1.22
CA LEU A 64 14.29 2.54 -0.38
C LEU A 64 14.91 1.21 -0.84
N SER A 65 15.03 0.27 0.10
CA SER A 65 15.27 -1.12 -0.27
C SER A 65 14.12 -1.64 -1.14
N VAL A 66 14.35 -2.70 -1.91
CA VAL A 66 13.29 -3.30 -2.74
C VAL A 66 12.07 -3.68 -1.89
N GLU A 67 12.30 -4.24 -0.71
CA GLU A 67 11.24 -4.65 0.21
C GLU A 67 10.43 -3.46 0.74
N ASP A 68 11.13 -2.42 1.21
CA ASP A 68 10.48 -1.21 1.71
C ASP A 68 9.74 -0.49 0.60
N SER A 69 10.28 -0.49 -0.63
CA SER A 69 9.62 0.07 -1.80
C SER A 69 8.33 -0.69 -2.12
N TYR A 70 8.31 -2.03 -2.03
CA TYR A 70 7.13 -2.84 -2.29
C TYR A 70 6.06 -2.61 -1.22
N MET A 71 6.45 -2.64 0.05
CA MET A 71 5.52 -2.36 1.15
C MET A 71 4.95 -0.93 1.07
N THR A 72 5.80 0.05 0.75
CA THR A 72 5.37 1.43 0.53
C THR A 72 4.39 1.52 -0.64
N LEU A 73 4.68 0.86 -1.77
CA LEU A 73 3.78 0.90 -2.91
C LEU A 73 2.43 0.23 -2.62
N PHE A 74 2.41 -0.87 -1.86
CA PHE A 74 1.15 -1.44 -1.37
C PHE A 74 0.37 -0.46 -0.51
N HIS A 75 1.03 0.27 0.38
CA HIS A 75 0.41 1.33 1.18
C HIS A 75 -0.20 2.42 0.30
N GLU A 76 0.52 2.95 -0.68
CA GLU A 76 -0.03 3.99 -1.56
C GLU A 76 -1.17 3.48 -2.45
N LEU A 77 -1.06 2.23 -2.93
CA LEU A 77 -2.15 1.55 -3.64
C LEU A 77 -3.38 1.37 -2.74
N SER A 78 -3.18 1.10 -1.44
CA SER A 78 -4.29 1.00 -0.50
C SER A 78 -5.05 2.32 -0.39
N HIS A 79 -4.41 3.49 -0.44
CA HIS A 79 -5.14 4.75 -0.51
C HIS A 79 -6.02 4.87 -1.75
N TYR A 80 -5.51 4.42 -2.91
CA TYR A 80 -6.29 4.37 -4.15
C TYR A 80 -7.52 3.45 -4.01
N PHE A 81 -7.34 2.22 -3.56
CA PHE A 81 -8.41 1.22 -3.47
C PHE A 81 -9.45 1.50 -2.37
N LEU A 82 -9.03 2.16 -1.29
CA LEU A 82 -9.93 2.63 -0.24
C LEU A 82 -10.64 3.95 -0.60
N GLU A 83 -10.40 4.47 -1.81
CA GLU A 83 -10.97 5.72 -2.31
C GLU A 83 -10.71 6.93 -1.40
N HIS A 84 -9.53 6.98 -0.76
CA HIS A 84 -9.15 8.13 0.05
C HIS A 84 -9.04 9.40 -0.81
N LYS A 85 -9.66 10.50 -0.36
CA LYS A 85 -9.79 11.77 -1.13
C LYS A 85 -9.00 12.93 -0.55
N ASN A 86 -8.19 12.70 0.48
CA ASN A 86 -7.36 13.73 1.09
C ASN A 86 -6.34 14.21 0.06
N ASN A 87 -6.11 15.52 0.02
CA ASN A 87 -5.29 16.13 -1.03
C ASN A 87 -3.85 15.60 -1.07
N LEU A 88 -3.31 15.16 0.07
CA LEU A 88 -1.98 14.55 0.17
C LEU A 88 -1.92 13.65 1.42
N LEU A 89 -1.51 12.40 1.24
CA LEU A 89 -1.25 11.43 2.28
C LEU A 89 0.21 11.00 2.13
N LEU A 90 0.95 11.01 3.24
CA LEU A 90 2.40 10.85 3.24
C LEU A 90 2.72 9.61 4.06
N ASN A 91 3.36 8.61 3.47
CA ASN A 91 3.89 7.50 4.25
C ASN A 91 5.12 7.98 5.04
N SER A 92 4.85 8.43 6.27
CA SER A 92 5.83 9.03 7.17
C SER A 92 5.47 8.77 8.63
N ARG A 93 6.48 8.80 9.50
CA ARG A 93 6.27 8.72 10.94
C ARG A 93 5.42 9.86 11.49
N LEU A 94 5.39 11.00 10.82
CA LEU A 94 4.66 12.18 11.29
C LEU A 94 3.15 12.06 11.08
N THR A 95 2.72 11.28 10.10
CA THR A 95 1.32 11.17 9.65
C THR A 95 0.68 9.83 10.03
N MET A 96 1.44 8.88 10.58
CA MET A 96 0.96 7.53 10.96
C MET A 96 -0.27 7.48 11.90
N HIS A 97 -0.62 8.60 12.52
CA HIS A 97 -1.75 8.72 13.43
C HIS A 97 -3.06 9.11 12.72
N LEU A 98 -2.99 9.49 11.43
CA LEU A 98 -4.16 9.77 10.62
C LEU A 98 -4.93 8.47 10.37
N LYS A 99 -6.26 8.58 10.34
CA LYS A 99 -7.15 7.44 10.16
C LYS A 99 -6.87 6.75 8.82
N GLU A 100 -6.77 7.53 7.75
CA GLU A 100 -6.56 7.06 6.38
C GLU A 100 -5.22 6.34 6.22
N GLU A 101 -4.18 6.79 6.91
CA GLU A 101 -2.84 6.16 6.93
C GLU A 101 -2.90 4.81 7.66
N TYR A 102 -3.66 4.73 8.77
CA TYR A 102 -3.88 3.48 9.48
C TYR A 102 -4.72 2.48 8.68
N GLU A 103 -5.77 2.95 7.98
CA GLU A 103 -6.58 2.12 7.09
C GLU A 103 -5.75 1.60 5.91
N ALA A 104 -4.90 2.46 5.32
CA ALA A 104 -3.98 2.07 4.26
C ALA A 104 -2.95 1.04 4.73
N ASP A 105 -2.36 1.23 5.91
CA ASP A 105 -1.43 0.26 6.50
C ASP A 105 -2.06 -1.13 6.70
N LEU A 106 -3.31 -1.20 7.16
CA LEU A 106 -4.03 -2.46 7.34
C LEU A 106 -4.29 -3.15 5.99
N CYS A 107 -4.76 -2.40 5.00
CA CYS A 107 -5.02 -2.93 3.66
C CYS A 107 -3.71 -3.41 3.00
N ALA A 108 -2.65 -2.60 3.09
CA ALA A 108 -1.34 -2.95 2.56
C ALA A 108 -0.77 -4.20 3.23
N THR A 109 -1.01 -4.37 4.54
CA THR A 109 -0.64 -5.60 5.25
C THR A 109 -1.37 -6.82 4.67
N CYS A 110 -2.67 -6.72 4.37
CA CYS A 110 -3.41 -7.80 3.69
C CYS A 110 -2.81 -8.12 2.31
N LEU A 111 -2.60 -7.11 1.47
CA LEU A 111 -2.05 -7.27 0.12
C LEU A 111 -0.65 -7.85 0.13
N TYR A 112 0.21 -7.35 1.01
CA TYR A 112 1.58 -7.82 1.18
C TYR A 112 1.64 -9.28 1.62
N LEU A 113 0.82 -9.70 2.59
CA LEU A 113 0.77 -11.10 3.02
C LEU A 113 0.30 -12.03 1.90
N ALA A 114 -0.67 -11.59 1.09
CA ALA A 114 -1.13 -12.35 -0.08
C ALA A 114 -0.04 -12.43 -1.17
N TYR A 115 0.67 -11.32 -1.43
CA TYR A 115 1.81 -11.26 -2.34
C TYR A 115 2.89 -12.25 -1.92
N ILE A 116 3.29 -12.22 -0.65
CA ILE A 116 4.28 -13.14 -0.08
C ILE A 116 3.86 -14.59 -0.28
N LYS A 117 2.63 -14.95 0.10
CA LYS A 117 2.11 -16.31 -0.06
C LYS A 117 2.12 -16.79 -1.52
N LYS A 118 1.91 -15.89 -2.47
CA LYS A 118 1.80 -16.21 -3.91
C LYS A 118 3.17 -16.26 -4.60
N HIS A 119 4.09 -15.39 -4.21
CA HIS A 119 5.33 -15.13 -4.95
C HIS A 119 6.60 -15.54 -4.23
N ARG A 120 6.56 -15.81 -2.93
CA ARG A 120 7.72 -16.26 -2.16
C ARG A 120 7.53 -17.67 -1.66
N CYS A 121 8.48 -18.54 -2.01
CA CYS A 121 8.47 -19.96 -1.64
C CYS A 121 9.42 -20.30 -0.48
N CYS A 122 10.07 -19.33 0.16
CA CYS A 122 11.08 -19.59 1.20
C CYS A 122 10.53 -19.32 2.61
N ASP A 123 10.98 -20.12 3.58
CA ASP A 123 10.55 -20.05 4.98
C ASP A 123 11.20 -18.89 5.77
N ASP A 124 12.29 -18.30 5.28
CA ASP A 124 13.04 -17.22 5.95
C ASP A 124 12.57 -15.81 5.58
N ILE A 125 11.26 -15.58 5.58
CA ILE A 125 10.70 -14.25 5.26
C ILE A 125 10.75 -13.36 6.50
N VAL A 126 11.60 -12.34 6.44
CA VAL A 126 11.59 -11.24 7.42
C VAL A 126 10.51 -10.25 7.00
N TYR A 127 9.40 -10.25 7.72
CA TYR A 127 8.30 -9.30 7.50
C TYR A 127 8.71 -7.88 7.89
N PRO A 128 8.27 -6.85 7.14
CA PRO A 128 8.39 -5.46 7.56
C PRO A 128 7.78 -5.24 8.95
N LYS A 129 8.42 -4.41 9.78
CA LYS A 129 7.99 -4.17 11.17
C LYS A 129 6.50 -3.85 11.27
N ARG A 130 5.98 -3.03 10.34
CA ARG A 130 4.57 -2.60 10.33
C ARG A 130 3.61 -3.77 10.08
N VAL A 131 3.97 -4.71 9.20
CA VAL A 131 3.21 -5.94 8.96
C VAL A 131 3.13 -6.77 10.25
N CYS A 132 4.24 -6.94 10.97
CA CYS A 132 4.27 -7.64 12.27
C CYS A 132 3.38 -6.97 13.33
N GLU A 133 3.34 -5.64 13.37
CA GLU A 133 2.50 -4.89 14.32
C GLU A 133 0.99 -5.08 14.04
N LEU A 134 0.63 -5.22 12.76
CA LEU A 134 -0.76 -5.16 12.31
C LEU A 134 -1.40 -6.52 12.06
N ILE A 135 -0.61 -7.55 11.74
CA ILE A 135 -1.12 -8.89 11.41
C ILE A 135 -2.05 -9.47 12.50
N ARG A 136 -1.82 -9.11 13.77
CA ARG A 136 -2.66 -9.54 14.91
C ARG A 136 -4.10 -9.01 14.85
N TYR A 137 -4.35 -7.88 14.19
CA TYR A 137 -5.69 -7.31 14.03
C TYR A 137 -6.42 -7.88 12.81
N LEU A 138 -5.71 -8.65 11.99
CA LEU A 138 -6.22 -9.27 10.77
C LEU A 138 -6.52 -10.76 10.95
N LYS A 139 -6.31 -11.32 12.14
CA LYS A 139 -6.73 -12.69 12.49
C LYS A 139 -8.22 -12.75 12.81
#